data_AF-A0A962N3J2-F1
#
_entry.id   AF-A0A962N3J2-F1
#
_cell.length_a   1.000
_cell.length_b   1.000
_cell.length_c   1.000
_cell.angle_alpha   90.00
_cell.angle_beta   90.00
_cell.angle_gamma   90.00
#
_symmetry.space_group_name_H-M   'P 1'
#
loop_
_entity.id
_entity.type
_entity.pdbx_description
1 polymer ?
#
loop_
_entity_poly.entity_id
_entity_poly.type
_entity_poly.pdbx_seq_one_letter_code
_entity_poly.pdbx_strand_id
1 'polypeptide(L)'
;GEISIHDDRWLTYPWGANGGEPGARSRKLLQRADGTEEILPSKIDHVKVEAGDLLLADTWGGGGWGDPLERDPKQVAFDVAAGLVSIDGARRYGVVIKSDHSVDQNATGSLRKEMAAKRGPTRVFNRGFENIEELKARCKAETGLEPPAQPQFTKWAKKAAELMEQKSMIKGRGAAARVA
;
A
#
# COMPACT_ATOMS: atom_id res chain seq x y z
N GLY A 1 7.25 -29.88 8.20
CA GLY A 1 8.30 -28.86 8.52
C GLY A 1 7.67 -27.63 9.14
N GLU A 2 8.46 -26.59 9.41
CA GLU A 2 7.96 -25.30 9.89
C GLU A 2 8.56 -24.16 9.08
N ILE A 3 7.79 -23.10 8.91
CA ILE A 3 8.24 -21.85 8.30
C ILE A 3 7.87 -20.65 9.19
N SER A 4 8.63 -19.58 9.01
CA SER A 4 8.37 -18.27 9.59
C SER A 4 8.27 -17.24 8.48
N ILE A 5 7.36 -16.29 8.61
CA ILE A 5 7.11 -15.22 7.64
C ILE A 5 7.36 -13.89 8.33
N HIS A 6 8.27 -13.10 7.76
CA HIS A 6 8.67 -11.77 8.25
C HIS A 6 8.58 -10.75 7.12
N ASP A 7 7.36 -10.52 6.65
CA ASP A 7 7.03 -9.71 5.48
C ASP A 7 6.50 -8.32 5.86
N ASP A 8 6.47 -7.37 4.94
CA ASP A 8 6.00 -6.00 5.18
C ASP A 8 4.94 -5.58 4.17
N ARG A 9 4.35 -4.38 4.35
CA ARG A 9 3.39 -3.79 3.40
C ARG A 9 2.12 -4.61 3.13
N TRP A 10 1.71 -5.45 4.09
CA TRP A 10 0.43 -6.19 4.02
C TRP A 10 -0.78 -5.32 4.42
N LEU A 11 -0.59 -4.42 5.39
CA LEU A 11 -1.62 -3.49 5.87
C LEU A 11 -1.51 -2.17 5.12
N THR A 12 -0.32 -1.55 5.16
CA THR A 12 -0.03 -0.27 4.54
C THR A 12 0.49 -0.45 3.12
N TYR A 13 0.03 0.40 2.20
CA TYR A 13 0.51 0.40 0.83
C TYR A 13 1.93 0.97 0.73
N PRO A 14 2.73 0.53 -0.25
CA PRO A 14 3.84 1.31 -0.79
C PRO A 14 3.33 2.66 -1.28
N TRP A 15 3.93 3.77 -0.85
CA TRP A 15 3.40 5.11 -1.11
C TRP A 15 3.81 5.62 -2.49
N GLY A 16 2.86 6.23 -3.20
CA GLY A 16 3.17 7.03 -4.35
C GLY A 16 3.77 8.38 -3.95
N ALA A 17 4.59 8.95 -4.83
CA ALA A 17 5.26 10.24 -4.61
C ALA A 17 5.10 11.17 -5.82
N ASN A 18 4.99 12.48 -5.55
CA ASN A 18 4.90 13.54 -6.56
C ASN A 18 3.86 13.27 -7.67
N GLY A 19 2.63 12.90 -7.28
CA GLY A 19 1.56 12.54 -8.20
C GLY A 19 1.42 11.04 -8.48
N GLY A 20 2.37 10.22 -8.02
CA GLY A 20 2.30 8.78 -8.14
C GLY A 20 1.21 8.16 -7.27
N GLU A 21 0.71 7.01 -7.71
CA GLU A 21 -0.30 6.22 -7.00
C GLU A 21 0.34 5.15 -6.08
N PRO A 22 -0.38 4.69 -5.04
CA PRO A 22 0.10 3.62 -4.17
C PRO A 22 0.31 2.29 -4.92
N GLY A 23 1.31 1.53 -4.48
CA GLY A 23 1.57 0.18 -4.98
C GLY A 23 0.62 -0.86 -4.38
N ALA A 24 0.63 -2.06 -4.98
CA ALA A 24 -0.06 -3.21 -4.41
C ALA A 24 0.62 -3.68 -3.10
N ARG A 25 -0.20 -4.20 -2.19
CA ARG A 25 0.24 -4.79 -0.92
C ARG A 25 0.74 -6.21 -1.11
N SER A 26 1.47 -6.71 -0.11
CA SER A 26 1.84 -8.11 -0.08
C SER A 26 0.68 -9.01 0.34
N ARG A 27 0.71 -10.27 -0.12
CA ARG A 27 -0.24 -11.32 0.27
C ARG A 27 0.48 -12.64 0.43
N LYS A 28 0.12 -13.40 1.46
CA LYS A 28 0.64 -14.76 1.68
C LYS A 28 -0.54 -15.70 1.73
N LEU A 29 -0.59 -16.63 0.79
CA LEU A 29 -1.61 -17.67 0.75
C LEU A 29 -0.91 -19.01 0.90
N LEU A 30 -1.29 -19.78 1.90
CA LEU A 30 -0.87 -21.16 2.02
C LEU A 30 -1.99 -22.05 1.51
N GLN A 31 -1.72 -22.70 0.39
CA GLN A 31 -2.57 -23.74 -0.18
C GLN A 31 -2.09 -25.09 0.37
N ARG A 32 -2.99 -25.81 1.03
CA ARG A 32 -2.71 -27.11 1.60
C ARG A 32 -2.83 -28.20 0.53
N ALA A 33 -2.14 -29.31 0.75
CA ALA A 33 -2.21 -30.47 -0.15
C ALA A 33 -3.65 -31.03 -0.32
N ASP A 34 -4.53 -30.79 0.66
CA ASP A 34 -5.95 -31.17 0.60
C ASP A 34 -6.84 -30.17 -0.17
N GLY A 35 -6.25 -29.09 -0.69
CA GLY A 35 -6.93 -28.04 -1.45
C GLY A 35 -7.51 -26.91 -0.59
N THR A 36 -7.38 -26.95 0.74
CA THR A 36 -7.78 -25.82 1.59
C THR A 36 -6.80 -24.65 1.45
N GLU A 37 -7.28 -23.43 1.63
CA GLU A 37 -6.46 -22.23 1.55
C GLU A 37 -6.55 -21.39 2.82
N GLU A 38 -5.43 -20.83 3.26
CA GLU A 38 -5.39 -19.87 4.37
C GLU A 38 -4.55 -18.65 4.02
N ILE A 39 -5.07 -17.46 4.37
CA ILE A 39 -4.30 -16.22 4.29
C ILE A 39 -3.46 -16.10 5.56
N LEU A 40 -2.14 -15.97 5.39
CA LEU A 40 -1.21 -15.86 6.51
C LEU A 40 -0.90 -14.39 6.85
N PRO A 41 -0.77 -14.05 8.15
CA PRO A 41 -0.26 -12.75 8.58
C PRO A 41 1.15 -12.45 8.06
N SER A 42 1.53 -11.18 8.07
CA SER A 42 2.87 -10.75 7.64
C SER A 42 3.98 -11.10 8.60
N LYS A 43 3.70 -11.19 9.90
CA LYS A 43 4.64 -11.60 10.93
C LYS A 43 4.03 -12.79 11.68
N ILE A 44 4.50 -13.99 11.36
CA ILE A 44 4.04 -15.23 11.98
C ILE A 44 5.19 -16.25 12.01
N ASP A 45 5.33 -16.96 13.12
CA ASP A 45 6.34 -17.98 13.30
C ASP A 45 5.69 -19.35 13.49
N HIS A 46 6.48 -20.42 13.27
CA HIS A 46 6.08 -21.80 13.53
C HIS A 46 4.86 -22.29 12.73
N VAL A 47 4.65 -21.76 11.53
CA VAL A 47 3.60 -22.26 10.63
C VAL A 47 3.98 -23.66 10.18
N LYS A 48 3.18 -24.65 10.58
CA LYS A 48 3.35 -26.05 10.18
C LYS A 48 3.04 -26.19 8.70
N VAL A 49 3.91 -26.90 7.98
CA VAL A 49 3.74 -27.21 6.56
C VAL A 49 4.07 -28.67 6.31
N GLU A 50 3.34 -29.30 5.39
CA GLU A 50 3.55 -30.68 5.00
C GLU A 50 3.99 -30.80 3.54
N ALA A 51 4.49 -31.97 3.16
CA ALA A 51 4.86 -32.21 1.77
C ALA A 51 3.62 -32.08 0.86
N GLY A 52 3.72 -31.25 -0.18
CA GLY A 52 2.63 -30.95 -1.10
C GLY A 52 1.91 -29.63 -0.83
N ASP A 53 2.15 -28.98 0.32
CA ASP A 53 1.66 -27.62 0.56
C ASP A 53 2.39 -26.61 -0.34
N LEU A 54 1.69 -25.57 -0.78
CA LEU A 54 2.21 -24.48 -1.61
C LEU A 54 2.02 -23.13 -0.91
N LEU A 55 3.12 -22.45 -0.63
CA LEU A 55 3.10 -21.05 -0.18
C LEU A 55 3.23 -20.11 -1.39
N LEU A 56 2.19 -19.33 -1.67
CA LEU A 56 2.23 -18.21 -2.59
C LEU A 56 2.55 -16.94 -1.80
N ALA A 57 3.75 -16.41 -2.01
CA ALA A 57 4.23 -15.19 -1.39
C ALA A 57 4.27 -14.05 -2.42
N ASP A 58 3.15 -13.33 -2.53
CA ASP A 58 3.04 -12.14 -3.37
C ASP A 58 3.74 -10.98 -2.66
N THR A 59 4.93 -10.61 -3.14
CA THR A 59 5.67 -9.46 -2.61
C THR A 59 4.99 -8.15 -3.02
N TRP A 60 5.08 -7.14 -2.14
CA TRP A 60 4.52 -5.83 -2.44
C TRP A 60 5.23 -5.15 -3.63
N GLY A 61 4.51 -4.28 -4.33
CA GLY A 61 5.07 -3.50 -5.43
C GLY A 61 5.78 -2.22 -4.97
N GLY A 62 6.37 -1.47 -5.91
CA GLY A 62 6.76 -0.08 -5.65
C GLY A 62 5.55 0.85 -5.62
N GLY A 63 5.65 1.97 -4.90
CA GLY A 63 4.75 3.10 -5.13
C GLY A 63 5.20 3.89 -6.36
N GLY A 64 4.25 4.48 -7.08
CA GLY A 64 4.54 5.23 -8.30
C GLY A 64 5.27 6.55 -8.04
N TRP A 65 5.94 7.05 -9.08
CA TRP A 65 6.51 8.39 -9.11
C TRP A 65 5.95 9.18 -10.29
N GLY A 66 5.52 10.42 -10.06
CA GLY A 66 4.97 11.28 -11.10
C GLY A 66 3.53 10.93 -11.46
N ASP A 67 2.90 11.79 -12.26
CA ASP A 67 1.54 11.58 -12.75
C ASP A 67 1.48 10.41 -13.75
N PRO A 68 0.68 9.35 -13.50
CA PRO A 68 0.51 8.25 -14.46
C PRO A 68 0.00 8.70 -15.84
N LEU A 69 -0.78 9.79 -15.92
CA LEU A 69 -1.32 10.31 -17.17
C LEU A 69 -0.28 11.03 -18.03
N GLU A 70 0.87 11.38 -17.47
CA GLU A 70 1.99 11.99 -18.18
C GLU A 70 2.98 10.96 -18.74
N ARG A 71 2.88 9.68 -18.34
CA ARG A 71 3.76 8.61 -18.85
C ARG A 71 3.56 8.44 -20.37
N ASP A 72 4.64 8.27 -21.12
CA ASP A 72 4.57 8.05 -22.57
C ASP A 72 3.78 6.76 -22.88
N PRO A 73 2.69 6.81 -23.68
CA PRO A 73 1.94 5.62 -24.07
C PRO A 73 2.79 4.52 -24.72
N LYS A 74 3.86 4.88 -25.44
CA LYS A 74 4.76 3.89 -26.04
C LYS A 74 5.55 3.11 -25.00
N GLN A 75 5.96 3.76 -23.91
CA GLN A 75 6.60 3.07 -22.78
C GLN A 75 5.62 2.14 -22.09
N VAL A 76 4.36 2.54 -21.94
CA VAL A 76 3.32 1.66 -21.37
C VAL A 76 3.07 0.45 -22.27
N ALA A 77 3.02 0.62 -23.60
CA ALA A 77 2.90 -0.50 -24.53
C ALA A 77 4.11 -1.45 -24.45
N PHE A 78 5.32 -0.90 -24.30
CA PHE A 78 6.52 -1.71 -24.03
C PHE A 78 6.39 -2.50 -22.72
N ASP A 79 5.95 -1.86 -21.63
CA ASP A 79 5.74 -2.52 -20.34
C ASP A 79 4.71 -3.66 -20.46
N VAL A 80 3.68 -3.50 -21.30
CA VAL A 80 2.70 -4.55 -21.59
C VAL A 80 3.30 -5.69 -22.40
N ALA A 81 4.05 -5.38 -23.47
CA ALA A 81 4.74 -6.39 -24.26
C ALA A 81 5.78 -7.17 -23.43
N ALA A 82 6.40 -6.51 -22.43
CA ALA A 82 7.34 -7.12 -21.49
C ALA A 82 6.67 -7.90 -20.34
N GLY A 83 5.33 -7.91 -20.24
CA GLY A 83 4.60 -8.61 -19.18
C GLY A 83 4.67 -7.93 -17.80
N LEU A 84 5.17 -6.70 -17.72
CA LEU A 84 5.25 -5.92 -16.47
C LEU A 84 3.89 -5.29 -16.12
N VAL A 85 3.08 -5.02 -17.14
CA VAL A 85 1.73 -4.45 -17.01
C VAL A 85 0.78 -5.29 -17.86
N SER A 86 -0.41 -5.61 -17.37
CA SER A 86 -1.43 -6.26 -18.19
C SER A 86 -2.07 -5.27 -19.17
N ILE A 87 -2.70 -5.76 -20.24
CA ILE A 87 -3.46 -4.92 -21.19
C ILE A 87 -4.49 -4.04 -20.45
N ASP A 88 -5.23 -4.62 -19.50
CA ASP A 88 -6.16 -3.86 -18.67
C ASP A 88 -5.43 -2.90 -17.71
N GLY A 89 -4.31 -3.35 -17.13
CA GLY A 89 -3.47 -2.54 -16.25
C GLY A 89 -2.93 -1.26 -16.91
N ALA A 90 -2.76 -1.23 -18.23
CA ALA A 90 -2.35 -0.05 -18.99
C ALA A 90 -3.33 1.12 -18.81
N ARG A 91 -4.62 0.83 -18.55
CA ARG A 91 -5.66 1.85 -18.31
C ARG A 91 -5.39 2.69 -17.06
N ARG A 92 -4.59 2.20 -16.10
CA ARG A 92 -4.14 3.02 -14.95
C ARG A 92 -3.28 4.22 -15.36
N TYR A 93 -2.63 4.15 -16.53
CA TYR A 93 -1.88 5.26 -17.15
C TYR A 93 -2.73 6.04 -18.16
N GLY A 94 -4.04 5.76 -18.22
CA GLY A 94 -4.95 6.24 -19.24
C GLY A 94 -4.65 5.72 -20.64
N VAL A 95 -3.87 4.65 -20.79
CA VAL A 95 -3.46 4.10 -22.08
C VAL A 95 -4.33 2.90 -22.44
N VAL A 96 -4.84 2.89 -23.67
CA VAL A 96 -5.63 1.79 -24.21
C VAL A 96 -4.77 1.00 -25.20
N ILE A 97 -4.58 -0.29 -24.92
CA ILE A 97 -3.80 -1.21 -25.73
C ILE A 97 -4.76 -2.12 -26.50
N LYS A 98 -4.50 -2.29 -27.80
CA LYS A 98 -5.26 -3.18 -28.69
C LYS A 98 -4.77 -4.63 -28.56
N SER A 99 -5.50 -5.56 -29.16
CA SER A 99 -5.13 -6.99 -29.16
C SER A 99 -3.79 -7.28 -29.84
N ASP A 100 -3.34 -6.43 -30.75
CA ASP A 100 -2.02 -6.51 -31.41
C ASP A 100 -0.90 -5.83 -30.60
N HIS A 101 -1.16 -5.45 -29.34
CA HIS A 101 -0.26 -4.75 -28.43
C HIS A 101 0.11 -3.31 -28.85
N SER A 102 -0.54 -2.77 -29.90
CA SER A 102 -0.36 -1.37 -30.28
C SER A 102 -1.22 -0.42 -29.42
N VAL A 103 -0.76 0.83 -29.30
CA VAL A 103 -1.50 1.89 -28.59
C VAL A 103 -2.66 2.40 -29.45
N ASP A 104 -3.87 2.41 -28.90
CA ASP A 104 -4.98 3.17 -29.46
C ASP A 104 -4.87 4.65 -29.04
N GLN A 105 -4.38 5.49 -29.94
CA GLN A 105 -4.14 6.91 -29.67
C GLN A 105 -5.42 7.68 -29.34
N ASN A 106 -6.52 7.40 -30.06
CA ASN A 106 -7.78 8.11 -29.88
C ASN A 106 -8.44 7.72 -28.55
N ALA A 107 -8.52 6.41 -28.28
CA ALA A 107 -9.08 5.93 -27.02
C ALA A 107 -8.23 6.35 -25.81
N THR A 108 -6.90 6.35 -25.94
CA THR A 108 -5.97 6.87 -24.93
C THR A 108 -6.21 8.35 -24.66
N GLY A 109 -6.33 9.17 -25.72
CA GLY A 109 -6.61 10.60 -25.58
C GLY A 109 -7.93 10.89 -24.87
N SER A 110 -8.99 10.15 -25.21
CA SER A 110 -10.31 10.27 -24.56
C SER A 110 -10.26 9.83 -23.10
N LEU A 111 -9.64 8.68 -22.81
CA LEU A 111 -9.52 8.15 -21.45
C LEU A 111 -8.72 9.08 -20.54
N ARG A 112 -7.58 9.62 -21.03
CA ARG A 112 -6.80 10.60 -20.27
C ARG A 112 -7.57 11.88 -19.96
N LYS A 113 -8.35 12.40 -20.91
CA LYS A 113 -9.22 13.57 -20.67
C LYS A 113 -10.27 13.28 -19.60
N GLU A 114 -10.92 12.12 -19.67
CA GLU A 114 -11.91 11.69 -18.68
C GLU A 114 -11.28 11.55 -17.29
N MET A 115 -10.14 10.85 -17.19
CA MET A 115 -9.42 10.66 -15.94
C MET A 115 -8.94 11.97 -15.35
N ALA A 116 -8.37 12.87 -16.17
CA ALA A 116 -7.91 14.18 -15.74
C ALA A 116 -9.06 15.06 -15.21
N ALA A 117 -10.24 14.98 -15.83
CA ALA A 117 -11.43 15.74 -15.38
C ALA A 117 -12.02 15.21 -14.06
N LYS A 118 -11.95 13.90 -13.83
CA LYS A 118 -12.44 13.26 -12.60
C LYS A 118 -11.45 13.33 -11.44
N ARG A 119 -10.15 13.43 -11.75
CA ARG A 119 -9.08 13.42 -10.75
C ARG A 119 -8.97 14.77 -10.06
N GLY A 120 -8.68 14.74 -8.76
CA GLY A 120 -8.29 15.92 -7.99
C GLY A 120 -6.83 16.35 -8.21
N PRO A 121 -6.29 17.24 -7.36
CA PRO A 121 -4.89 17.64 -7.42
C PRO A 121 -3.94 16.48 -7.10
N THR A 122 -2.75 16.49 -7.71
CA THR A 122 -1.67 15.55 -7.39
C THR A 122 -1.15 15.77 -5.99
N ARG A 123 -0.78 14.68 -5.30
CA ARG A 123 -0.24 14.73 -3.94
C ARG A 123 1.27 14.51 -3.94
N VAL A 124 1.98 15.17 -3.02
CA VAL A 124 3.41 14.88 -2.80
C VAL A 124 3.61 13.47 -2.28
N PHE A 125 2.76 13.01 -1.36
CA PHE A 125 2.72 11.62 -0.91
C PHE A 125 1.29 11.10 -1.00
N ASN A 126 1.09 10.03 -1.75
CA ASN A 126 -0.16 9.30 -1.79
C ASN A 126 0.00 7.98 -1.04
N ARG A 127 -0.60 7.89 0.15
CA ARG A 127 -0.52 6.71 1.02
C ARG A 127 -1.63 5.70 0.78
N GLY A 128 -2.66 6.07 0.01
CA GLY A 128 -3.86 5.26 -0.23
C GLY A 128 -4.94 5.36 0.85
N PHE A 129 -4.77 6.22 1.86
CA PHE A 129 -5.72 6.47 2.95
C PHE A 129 -5.43 7.85 3.58
N GLU A 130 -6.43 8.46 4.23
CA GLU A 130 -6.28 9.77 4.90
C GLU A 130 -5.78 9.62 6.34
N ASN A 131 -6.26 8.59 7.05
CA ASN A 131 -5.85 8.30 8.43
C ASN A 131 -5.84 6.80 8.76
N ILE A 132 -5.23 6.44 9.89
CA ILE A 132 -5.06 5.05 10.31
C ILE A 132 -6.39 4.36 10.63
N GLU A 133 -7.40 5.10 11.09
CA GLU A 133 -8.73 4.54 11.40
C GLU A 133 -9.43 4.08 10.13
N GLU A 134 -9.40 4.90 9.08
CA GLU A 134 -9.90 4.56 7.75
C GLU A 134 -9.19 3.32 7.17
N LEU A 135 -7.85 3.27 7.29
CA LEU A 135 -7.08 2.11 6.84
C LEU A 135 -7.48 0.83 7.60
N LYS A 136 -7.61 0.91 8.93
CA LYS A 136 -7.98 -0.24 9.76
C LYS A 136 -9.42 -0.70 9.48
N ALA A 137 -10.33 0.22 9.23
CA ALA A 137 -11.71 -0.10 8.89
C ALA A 137 -11.84 -0.92 7.59
N ARG A 138 -10.95 -0.67 6.61
CA ARG A 138 -10.91 -1.42 5.34
C ARG A 138 -10.10 -2.72 5.40
N CYS A 139 -9.26 -2.91 6.42
CA CYS A 139 -8.28 -4.00 6.51
C CYS A 139 -8.88 -5.38 6.22
N LYS A 140 -9.92 -5.79 6.96
CA LYS A 140 -10.51 -7.13 6.80
C LYS A 140 -11.11 -7.34 5.42
N ALA A 141 -11.85 -6.35 4.92
CA ALA A 141 -12.49 -6.42 3.61
C ALA A 141 -11.47 -6.56 2.47
N GLU A 142 -10.32 -5.90 2.59
CA GLU A 142 -9.33 -5.89 1.51
C GLU A 142 -8.20 -6.94 1.65
N THR A 143 -7.96 -7.47 2.85
CA THR A 143 -6.84 -8.39 3.14
C THR A 143 -7.29 -9.77 3.64
N GLY A 144 -8.53 -9.89 4.10
CA GLY A 144 -9.04 -11.09 4.78
C GLY A 144 -8.62 -11.21 6.25
N LEU A 145 -7.77 -10.32 6.77
CA LEU A 145 -7.27 -10.37 8.15
C LEU A 145 -7.81 -9.19 8.98
N GLU A 146 -8.03 -9.44 10.27
CA GLU A 146 -8.40 -8.38 11.21
C GLU A 146 -7.29 -7.32 11.32
N PRO A 147 -7.65 -6.02 11.48
CA PRO A 147 -6.66 -4.99 11.66
C PRO A 147 -5.85 -5.19 12.95
N PRO A 148 -4.57 -4.80 12.99
CA PRO A 148 -3.77 -4.93 14.20
C PRO A 148 -4.34 -4.08 15.34
N ALA A 149 -4.35 -4.67 16.53
CA ALA A 149 -4.75 -3.99 17.75
C ALA A 149 -3.81 -2.81 18.08
N GLN A 150 -4.33 -1.81 18.79
CA GLN A 150 -3.48 -0.73 19.30
C GLN A 150 -2.55 -1.27 20.40
N PRO A 151 -1.27 -0.84 20.44
CA PRO A 151 -0.37 -1.27 21.49
C PRO A 151 -0.90 -0.78 22.85
N GLN A 152 -0.98 -1.70 23.81
CA GLN A 152 -1.31 -1.35 25.19
C GLN A 152 -0.01 -1.11 25.95
N PHE A 153 0.32 0.17 26.14
CA PHE A 153 1.49 0.54 26.94
C PHE A 153 1.29 0.19 28.42
N THR A 154 2.37 -0.25 29.05
CA THR A 154 2.41 -0.53 30.49
C THR A 154 2.07 0.73 31.30
N LYS A 155 1.55 0.53 32.52
CA LYS A 155 1.17 1.64 33.42
C LYS A 155 2.31 2.63 33.67
N TRP A 156 3.55 2.14 33.78
CA TRP A 156 4.71 3.00 34.02
C TRP A 156 5.04 3.87 32.80
N ALA A 157 4.92 3.34 31.59
CA ALA A 157 5.21 4.08 30.36
C ALA A 157 4.19 5.21 30.16
N LYS A 158 2.91 4.95 30.49
CA LYS A 158 1.86 5.99 30.50
C LYS A 158 2.17 7.10 31.50
N LYS A 159 2.48 6.75 32.75
CA LYS A 159 2.84 7.73 33.79
C LYS A 159 4.09 8.54 33.43
N ALA A 160 5.09 7.90 32.81
CA ALA A 160 6.29 8.59 32.33
C ALA A 160 5.96 9.61 31.22
N ALA A 161 5.10 9.24 30.28
CA ALA A 161 4.65 10.14 29.22
C ALA A 161 3.89 11.36 29.78
N GLU A 162 2.95 11.15 30.70
CA GLU A 162 2.21 12.22 31.39
C GLU A 162 3.17 13.18 32.12
N LEU A 163 4.16 12.65 32.83
CA LEU A 163 5.17 13.46 33.53
C LEU A 163 6.07 14.25 32.57
N MET A 164 6.41 13.68 31.41
CA MET A 164 7.18 14.39 30.37
C MET A 164 6.36 15.53 29.74
N GLU A 165 5.08 15.30 29.49
CA GLU A 165 4.17 16.30 28.94
C GLU A 165 3.96 17.46 29.92
N GLN A 166 3.75 17.15 31.21
CA GLN A 166 3.68 18.16 32.28
C GLN A 166 4.98 19.00 32.36
N LYS A 167 6.15 18.35 32.32
CA LYS A 167 7.45 19.06 32.32
C LYS A 167 7.64 19.96 31.09
N SER A 168 7.20 19.50 29.91
CA SER A 168 7.23 20.28 28.66
C SER A 168 6.36 21.54 28.76
N MET A 169 5.13 21.40 29.24
CA MET A 169 4.20 22.52 29.45
C MET A 169 4.74 23.55 30.45
N ILE A 170 5.38 23.09 31.53
CA ILE A 170 6.01 23.97 32.52
C ILE A 170 7.20 24.73 31.91
N LYS A 171 8.04 24.05 31.12
CA LYS A 171 9.21 24.67 30.45
C LYS A 171 8.79 25.68 29.36
N GLY A 172 7.72 25.41 28.61
CA GLY A 172 7.17 26.32 27.60
C GLY A 172 6.60 27.62 28.19
N ARG A 173 5.94 27.54 29.35
CA ARG A 173 5.45 28.73 30.07
C ARG A 173 6.59 29.59 30.64
N GLY A 174 7.69 28.97 31.08
CA GLY A 174 8.88 29.67 31.55
C GLY A 174 9.68 30.40 30.46
N ALA A 175 9.61 29.94 29.21
CA ALA A 175 10.25 30.62 28.08
C ALA A 175 9.44 31.84 27.60
N ALA A 176 8.11 31.77 27.61
CA ALA A 176 7.24 32.90 27.27
C ALA A 176 7.32 34.06 28.29
N ALA A 177 7.65 33.77 29.55
CA ALA A 177 7.78 34.77 30.62
C ALA A 177 9.12 35.53 30.64
N ARG A 178 10.07 35.22 29.73
CA ARG A 178 11.41 35.87 29.68
C ARG A 178 11.59 36.84 28.50
N VAL A 179 10.55 37.08 27.70
CA VAL A 179 10.59 37.98 26.50
C VAL A 179 9.59 39.14 26.64
N ALA A 180 9.20 39.51 27.87
CA ALA A 180 8.37 40.67 28.16
C ALA A 180 9.13 41.68 29.02
#